data_AF-A0AAU4K7P3-F1
#
_entry.id   AF-A0AAU4K7P3-F1
#
_cell.length_a   1.000
_cell.length_b   1.000
_cell.length_c   1.000
_cell.angle_alpha   90.00
_cell.angle_beta   90.00
_cell.angle_gamma   90.00
#
_symmetry.space_group_name_H-M   'P 1'
#
loop_
_entity.id
_entity.type
_entity.pdbx_description
1 polymer ?
#
loop_
_entity_poly.entity_id
_entity_poly.type
_entity_poly.pdbx_seq_one_letter_code
_entity_poly.pdbx_strand_id
1 'polypeptide(L)'
;MTAVYFVIAALALAGAAVLLWLDRRRAAVVRRERAVWGDGHGFRFVATERAAPEEVRDIRSELHRAAMDIEDHVEIVDITHGRYFGDEAVLFDLVDIGTIVAVRRSVASSVVIDVRQEKVLAPAEDDVELLGAMGRRVMFSTHLDIARRVCDRRMIALATNAPDYIEIIWNEGNWSVASMPLTNDPDRLDTALETVRRFTDLLRVLPPSTDPAPRPDPRDPSSPTGRARRGLAEPKTEAIAREQLQATAGARAAAPRPDGPRVDSPRPEGPRGDRVRAENARADAPAPRPVSPVDVAGGPPRTLPPRPQPRAAESDRPRSVAPSSDAPRRGVQPMPVRRRVDPDRDIPREGFSRDDRSE
;
A
#
# COMPACT_ATOMS: atom_id res chain seq x y z
N MET A 1 -13.16 -0.72 -61.34
CA MET A 1 -12.55 -0.06 -60.17
C MET A 1 -13.05 -0.62 -58.84
N THR A 2 -14.35 -0.86 -58.66
CA THR A 2 -14.93 -1.47 -57.43
C THR A 2 -14.38 -2.85 -57.08
N ALA A 3 -14.22 -3.76 -58.04
CA ALA A 3 -13.72 -5.11 -57.81
C ALA A 3 -12.30 -5.14 -57.19
N VAL A 4 -11.43 -4.19 -57.56
CA VAL A 4 -10.07 -4.07 -56.99
C VAL A 4 -10.14 -3.72 -55.50
N TYR A 5 -11.04 -2.79 -55.12
CA TYR A 5 -11.24 -2.45 -53.71
C TYR A 5 -11.79 -3.61 -52.88
N PHE A 6 -12.67 -4.45 -53.43
CA PHE A 6 -13.16 -5.65 -52.74
C PHE A 6 -12.06 -6.68 -52.52
N VAL A 7 -11.16 -6.88 -53.49
CA VAL A 7 -10.01 -7.79 -53.34
C VAL A 7 -9.06 -7.27 -52.26
N ILE A 8 -8.75 -5.97 -52.27
CA ILE A 8 -7.91 -5.35 -51.23
C ILE A 8 -8.56 -5.47 -49.85
N ALA A 9 -9.88 -5.20 -49.75
CA ALA A 9 -10.62 -5.32 -48.49
C ALA A 9 -10.64 -6.77 -47.96
N ALA A 10 -10.84 -7.76 -48.85
CA ALA A 10 -10.82 -9.17 -48.47
C ALA A 10 -9.42 -9.60 -47.97
N LEU A 11 -8.35 -9.16 -48.65
CA LEU A 11 -6.98 -9.42 -48.21
C LEU A 11 -6.66 -8.74 -46.88
N ALA A 12 -7.09 -7.49 -46.69
CA ALA A 12 -6.91 -6.77 -45.43
C ALA A 12 -7.66 -7.46 -44.28
N LEU A 13 -8.90 -7.90 -44.50
CA LEU A 13 -9.70 -8.62 -43.51
C LEU A 13 -9.09 -9.98 -43.17
N ALA A 14 -8.63 -10.73 -44.17
CA ALA A 14 -7.91 -11.98 -43.95
C ALA A 14 -6.63 -11.77 -43.14
N GLY A 15 -5.84 -10.73 -43.46
CA GLY A 15 -4.66 -10.34 -42.71
C GLY A 15 -4.97 -9.99 -41.26
N ALA A 16 -6.01 -9.19 -41.02
CA ALA A 16 -6.46 -8.83 -39.68
C ALA A 16 -6.91 -10.05 -38.87
N ALA A 17 -7.65 -10.99 -39.49
CA ALA A 17 -8.08 -12.22 -38.83
C ALA A 17 -6.89 -13.11 -38.43
N VAL A 18 -5.87 -13.22 -39.29
CA VAL A 18 -4.63 -13.96 -39.00
C VAL A 18 -3.85 -13.31 -37.86
N LEU A 19 -3.72 -11.97 -37.87
CA LEU A 19 -3.06 -11.24 -36.79
C LEU A 19 -3.78 -11.44 -35.46
N LEU A 20 -5.11 -11.33 -35.44
CA LEU A 20 -5.91 -11.57 -34.23
C LEU A 20 -5.75 -13.00 -33.72
N TRP A 21 -5.66 -13.98 -34.62
CA TRP A 21 -5.43 -15.38 -34.23
C TRP A 21 -4.03 -15.61 -33.64
N LEU A 22 -2.99 -15.01 -34.23
CA LEU A 22 -1.63 -15.08 -33.69
C LEU A 22 -1.53 -14.40 -32.32
N ASP A 23 -2.18 -13.25 -32.17
CA ASP A 23 -2.23 -12.49 -30.93
C ASP A 23 -2.90 -13.30 -29.81
N ARG A 24 -4.08 -13.88 -30.09
CA ARG A 24 -4.76 -14.80 -29.15
C ARG A 24 -3.89 -15.99 -28.74
N ARG A 25 -3.09 -16.55 -29.66
CA ARG A 25 -2.18 -17.66 -29.36
C ARG A 25 -1.03 -17.22 -28.47
N ARG A 26 -0.43 -16.05 -28.73
CA ARG A 26 0.64 -15.50 -27.89
C ARG A 26 0.13 -15.22 -26.49
N ALA A 27 -1.01 -14.55 -26.37
CA ALA A 27 -1.66 -14.28 -25.09
C ALA A 27 -1.95 -15.59 -24.32
N ALA A 28 -2.41 -16.65 -24.99
CA ALA A 28 -2.65 -17.95 -24.36
C ALA A 28 -1.37 -18.69 -23.91
N VAL A 29 -0.20 -18.44 -24.53
CA VAL A 29 1.08 -19.01 -24.07
C VAL A 29 1.57 -18.25 -22.83
N VAL A 30 1.57 -16.93 -22.89
CA VAL A 30 1.99 -16.06 -21.78
C VAL A 30 1.15 -16.30 -20.52
N ARG A 31 -0.18 -16.45 -20.67
CA ARG A 31 -1.08 -16.83 -19.57
C ARG A 31 -0.78 -18.19 -18.96
N ARG A 32 -0.28 -19.15 -19.76
CA ARG A 32 0.12 -20.46 -19.25
C ARG A 32 1.38 -20.38 -18.40
N GLU A 33 2.30 -19.47 -18.70
CA GLU A 33 3.51 -19.29 -17.88
C GLU A 33 3.16 -18.81 -16.47
N ARG A 34 2.27 -17.81 -16.35
CA ARG A 34 1.75 -17.35 -15.05
C ARG A 34 1.06 -18.45 -14.26
N ALA A 35 0.19 -19.21 -14.93
CA ALA A 35 -0.54 -20.30 -14.32
C ALA A 35 0.40 -21.41 -13.80
N VAL A 36 1.38 -21.81 -14.61
CA VAL A 36 2.37 -22.84 -14.25
C VAL A 36 3.26 -22.37 -13.10
N TRP A 37 3.72 -21.11 -13.14
CA TRP A 37 4.49 -20.53 -12.04
C TRP A 37 3.67 -20.47 -10.75
N GLY A 38 2.39 -20.07 -10.85
CA GLY A 38 1.46 -20.02 -9.72
C GLY A 38 1.26 -21.39 -9.10
N ASP A 39 0.99 -22.42 -9.91
CA ASP A 39 0.84 -23.80 -9.45
C ASP A 39 2.11 -24.29 -8.72
N GLY A 40 3.31 -23.92 -9.23
CA GLY A 40 4.59 -24.22 -8.59
C GLY A 40 4.77 -23.61 -7.20
N HIS A 41 4.12 -22.47 -6.94
CA HIS A 41 4.11 -21.77 -5.65
C HIS A 41 2.90 -22.12 -4.77
N GLY A 42 2.03 -23.03 -5.22
CA GLY A 42 0.76 -23.33 -4.55
C GLY A 42 -0.24 -22.16 -4.61
N PHE A 43 -0.09 -21.29 -5.61
CA PHE A 43 -0.97 -20.15 -5.84
C PHE A 43 -2.06 -20.56 -6.83
N ARG A 44 -3.27 -20.06 -6.60
CA ARG A 44 -4.43 -20.21 -7.47
C ARG A 44 -4.42 -19.10 -8.52
N PHE A 45 -4.23 -19.48 -9.78
CA PHE A 45 -4.37 -18.60 -10.92
C PHE A 45 -5.83 -18.48 -11.39
N VAL A 46 -6.29 -17.24 -11.60
CA VAL A 46 -7.60 -16.87 -12.12
C VAL A 46 -7.39 -16.07 -13.40
N ALA A 47 -7.68 -16.70 -14.54
CA ALA A 47 -7.62 -16.03 -15.84
C ALA A 47 -8.63 -14.89 -15.93
N THR A 48 -8.33 -13.84 -16.71
CA THR A 48 -9.17 -12.65 -16.89
C THR A 48 -10.64 -12.98 -17.17
N GLU A 49 -10.92 -13.95 -18.07
CA GLU A 49 -12.30 -14.26 -18.45
C GLU A 49 -13.10 -14.94 -17.32
N ARG A 50 -12.41 -15.38 -16.27
CA ARG A 50 -12.99 -16.02 -15.07
C ARG A 50 -12.88 -15.16 -13.82
N ALA A 51 -12.19 -14.02 -13.88
CA ALA A 51 -12.06 -13.11 -12.76
C ALA A 51 -13.44 -12.56 -12.41
N ALA A 52 -13.81 -12.67 -11.14
CA ALA A 52 -15.12 -12.23 -10.71
C ALA A 52 -15.14 -10.70 -10.58
N PRO A 53 -16.22 -9.99 -11.00
CA PRO A 53 -16.28 -8.53 -10.90
C PRO A 53 -16.07 -8.00 -9.47
N GLU A 54 -16.51 -8.77 -8.46
CA GLU A 54 -16.26 -8.46 -7.06
C GLU A 54 -14.78 -8.53 -6.67
N GLU A 55 -14.01 -9.50 -7.17
CA GLU A 55 -12.59 -9.69 -6.85
C GLU A 55 -11.78 -8.48 -7.38
N VAL A 56 -12.08 -8.05 -8.60
CA VAL A 56 -11.47 -6.85 -9.21
C VAL A 56 -11.86 -5.58 -8.44
N ARG A 57 -13.12 -5.44 -8.05
CA ARG A 57 -13.60 -4.28 -7.28
C ARG A 57 -12.95 -4.22 -5.89
N ASP A 58 -12.82 -5.36 -5.23
CA ASP A 58 -12.24 -5.44 -3.90
C ASP A 58 -10.75 -5.04 -3.95
N ILE A 59 -9.99 -5.53 -4.94
CA ILE A 59 -8.60 -5.08 -5.20
C ILE A 59 -8.53 -3.57 -5.40
N ARG A 60 -9.39 -2.98 -6.26
CA ARG A 60 -9.44 -1.53 -6.49
C ARG A 60 -9.83 -0.73 -5.25
N SER A 61 -10.60 -1.33 -4.34
CA SER A 61 -11.02 -0.67 -3.09
C SER A 61 -9.94 -0.67 -2.02
N GLU A 62 -9.10 -1.72 -1.99
CA GLU A 62 -8.02 -1.86 -1.02
C GLU A 62 -6.71 -1.21 -1.48
N LEU A 63 -6.52 -1.11 -2.80
CA LEU A 63 -5.32 -0.55 -3.43
C LEU A 63 -5.71 0.50 -4.46
N HIS A 64 -5.42 1.76 -4.17
CA HIS A 64 -5.80 2.89 -5.02
C HIS A 64 -4.70 3.98 -5.11
N ARG A 65 -3.50 3.73 -4.57
CA ARG A 65 -2.37 4.68 -4.62
C ARG A 65 -1.26 4.24 -5.56
N ALA A 66 -0.37 5.17 -5.88
CA ALA A 66 0.83 4.93 -6.67
C ALA A 66 0.49 4.25 -8.02
N ALA A 67 1.03 3.06 -8.31
CA ALA A 67 0.74 2.36 -9.57
C ALA A 67 -0.73 1.90 -9.70
N MET A 68 -1.51 1.96 -8.61
CA MET A 68 -2.95 1.66 -8.58
C MET A 68 -3.82 2.92 -8.69
N ASP A 69 -3.24 4.12 -8.78
CA ASP A 69 -3.94 5.33 -9.21
C ASP A 69 -4.15 5.27 -10.73
N ILE A 70 -5.07 4.39 -11.13
CA ILE A 70 -5.38 4.04 -12.51
C ILE A 70 -6.80 4.47 -12.86
N GLU A 71 -6.99 4.82 -14.12
CA GLU A 71 -8.32 5.13 -14.64
C GLU A 71 -9.25 3.89 -14.56
N ASP A 72 -10.56 4.14 -14.48
CA ASP A 72 -11.59 3.09 -14.37
C ASP A 72 -11.57 2.10 -15.55
N HIS A 73 -11.10 2.54 -16.71
CA HIS A 73 -11.06 1.73 -17.93
C HIS A 73 -9.89 0.73 -17.98
N VAL A 74 -8.91 0.86 -17.08
CA VAL A 74 -7.75 -0.03 -17.04
C VAL A 74 -8.17 -1.40 -16.49
N GLU A 75 -7.94 -2.46 -17.24
CA GLU A 75 -8.32 -3.80 -16.79
C GLU A 75 -7.27 -4.41 -15.85
N ILE A 76 -7.76 -5.09 -14.81
CA ILE A 76 -6.95 -5.95 -13.93
C ILE A 76 -7.10 -7.38 -14.42
N VAL A 77 -5.97 -8.01 -14.77
CA VAL A 77 -5.96 -9.29 -15.48
C VAL A 77 -4.99 -10.28 -14.83
N ASP A 78 -5.16 -11.56 -15.17
CA ASP A 78 -4.23 -12.65 -14.80
C ASP A 78 -3.93 -12.73 -13.28
N ILE A 79 -5.01 -12.63 -12.48
CA ILE A 79 -4.94 -12.55 -11.03
C ILE A 79 -4.48 -13.89 -10.44
N THR A 80 -3.50 -13.85 -9.55
CA THR A 80 -2.89 -15.01 -8.92
C THR A 80 -2.89 -14.83 -7.40
N HIS A 81 -3.62 -15.69 -6.69
CA HIS A 81 -3.75 -15.63 -5.22
C HIS A 81 -2.98 -16.76 -4.55
N GLY A 82 -2.37 -16.49 -3.41
CA GLY A 82 -1.77 -17.55 -2.62
C GLY A 82 -1.34 -17.10 -1.24
N ARG A 83 -0.43 -17.89 -0.66
CA ARG A 83 0.22 -17.54 0.59
C ARG A 83 1.72 -17.63 0.42
N TYR A 84 2.43 -16.56 0.77
CA TYR A 84 3.89 -16.51 0.73
C TYR A 84 4.41 -16.39 2.16
N PHE A 85 5.11 -17.41 2.65
CA PHE A 85 5.58 -17.50 4.04
C PHE A 85 4.47 -17.34 5.11
N GLY A 86 3.24 -17.73 4.78
CA GLY A 86 2.07 -17.70 5.68
C GLY A 86 1.17 -16.49 5.48
N ASP A 87 1.71 -15.40 4.94
CA ASP A 87 0.98 -14.18 4.62
C ASP A 87 0.25 -14.33 3.27
N GLU A 88 -0.92 -13.72 3.16
CA GLU A 88 -1.67 -13.71 1.91
C GLU A 88 -0.94 -12.90 0.86
N ALA A 89 -0.89 -13.39 -0.37
CA ALA A 89 -0.25 -12.72 -1.48
C ALA A 89 -1.17 -12.71 -2.70
N VAL A 90 -1.17 -11.60 -3.43
CA VAL A 90 -1.88 -11.47 -4.70
C VAL A 90 -0.96 -10.82 -5.73
N LEU A 91 -0.97 -11.37 -6.94
CA LEU A 91 -0.29 -10.81 -8.10
C LEU A 91 -1.30 -10.61 -9.20
N PHE A 92 -1.17 -9.55 -9.98
CA PHE A 92 -2.03 -9.31 -11.13
C PHE A 92 -1.34 -8.34 -12.08
N ASP A 93 -1.81 -8.31 -13.31
CA ASP A 93 -1.32 -7.39 -14.32
C ASP A 93 -2.35 -6.26 -14.53
N LEU A 94 -1.85 -5.05 -14.68
CA LEU A 94 -2.59 -3.86 -15.12
C LEU A 94 -2.31 -3.71 -16.62
N VAL A 95 -3.34 -3.84 -17.46
CA VAL A 95 -3.17 -3.82 -18.92
C VAL A 95 -2.44 -2.55 -19.37
N ASP A 96 -1.38 -2.73 -20.16
CA ASP A 96 -0.48 -1.70 -20.68
C ASP A 96 0.26 -0.84 -19.64
N ILE A 97 0.15 -1.16 -18.33
CA ILE A 97 0.81 -0.44 -17.24
C ILE A 97 1.93 -1.26 -16.61
N GLY A 98 1.62 -2.42 -16.01
CA GLY A 98 2.61 -3.14 -15.22
C GLY A 98 2.07 -4.34 -14.45
N THR A 99 2.98 -5.15 -13.91
CA THR A 99 2.67 -6.24 -13.00
C THR A 99 2.75 -5.74 -11.56
N ILE A 100 1.69 -6.02 -10.78
CA ILE A 100 1.58 -5.70 -9.36
C ILE A 100 1.79 -6.97 -8.54
N VAL A 101 2.56 -6.85 -7.47
CA VAL A 101 2.78 -7.90 -6.48
C VAL A 101 2.47 -7.34 -5.10
N ALA A 102 1.51 -7.92 -4.40
CA ALA A 102 1.09 -7.49 -3.09
C ALA A 102 1.17 -8.62 -2.07
N VAL A 103 1.67 -8.32 -0.87
CA VAL A 103 1.71 -9.21 0.29
C VAL A 103 1.00 -8.54 1.44
N ARG A 104 0.12 -9.28 2.09
CA ARG A 104 -0.70 -8.81 3.19
C ARG A 104 0.14 -8.73 4.46
N ARG A 105 -0.07 -7.65 5.20
CA ARG A 105 0.55 -7.32 6.47
C ARG A 105 -0.41 -7.71 7.59
N SER A 106 0.13 -8.12 8.72
CA SER A 106 -0.67 -8.48 9.90
C SER A 106 -1.38 -7.29 10.55
N VAL A 107 -0.85 -6.08 10.38
CA VAL A 107 -1.35 -4.85 10.99
C VAL A 107 -1.42 -3.75 9.93
N ALA A 108 -2.61 -3.17 9.76
CA ALA A 108 -2.82 -2.02 8.88
C ALA A 108 -2.16 -0.76 9.46
N SER A 109 -1.71 0.15 8.60
CA SER A 109 -1.19 1.47 8.99
C SER A 109 -1.78 2.56 8.10
N SER A 110 -2.13 3.70 8.68
CA SER A 110 -2.51 4.91 7.94
C SER A 110 -1.29 5.66 7.39
N VAL A 111 -0.10 5.37 7.91
CA VAL A 111 1.16 5.90 7.37
C VAL A 111 1.53 5.12 6.11
N VAL A 112 1.62 5.85 5.00
CA VAL A 112 2.14 5.37 3.72
C VAL A 112 3.63 5.69 3.62
N ILE A 113 4.41 4.67 3.25
CA ILE A 113 5.79 4.76 2.79
C ILE A 113 5.78 4.39 1.30
N ASP A 114 6.27 5.27 0.44
CA ASP A 114 6.37 5.06 -1.01
C ASP A 114 7.85 5.20 -1.42
N VAL A 115 8.41 4.17 -2.04
CA VAL A 115 9.80 4.09 -2.48
C VAL A 115 9.83 3.87 -3.98
N ARG A 116 10.31 4.87 -4.72
CA ARG A 116 10.35 4.84 -6.19
C ARG A 116 11.77 4.77 -6.71
N GLN A 117 11.97 4.12 -7.85
CA GLN A 117 13.19 4.20 -8.64
C GLN A 117 13.41 5.66 -9.08
N GLU A 118 14.66 6.13 -9.10
CA GLU A 118 15.03 7.54 -9.34
C GLU A 118 14.50 8.16 -10.65
N LYS A 119 14.18 7.34 -11.65
CA LYS A 119 13.67 7.74 -12.97
C LYS A 119 12.14 7.73 -13.05
N VAL A 120 11.48 7.17 -12.04
CA VAL A 120 10.02 7.13 -11.94
C VAL A 120 9.54 8.47 -11.39
N LEU A 121 8.41 8.95 -11.92
CA LEU A 121 7.83 10.20 -11.47
C LEU A 121 7.50 10.14 -9.97
N ALA A 122 7.65 11.30 -9.30
CA ALA A 122 7.19 11.46 -7.93
C ALA A 122 5.69 11.14 -7.81
N PRO A 123 5.21 10.74 -6.62
CA PRO A 123 3.78 10.59 -6.37
C PRO A 123 2.98 11.81 -6.81
N ALA A 124 1.80 11.57 -7.38
CA ALA A 124 0.88 12.62 -7.79
C ALA A 124 0.04 13.11 -6.60
N GLU A 125 -0.04 12.31 -5.55
CA GLU A 125 -0.81 12.56 -4.34
C GLU A 125 -0.23 13.73 -3.54
N ASP A 126 -1.08 14.68 -3.14
CA ASP A 126 -0.67 15.87 -2.39
C ASP A 126 -0.34 15.59 -0.90
N ASP A 127 -0.72 14.42 -0.39
CA ASP A 127 -0.57 14.05 1.02
C ASP A 127 0.76 13.38 1.35
N VAL A 128 1.67 13.23 0.37
CA VAL A 128 3.00 12.65 0.56
C VAL A 128 4.11 13.66 0.35
N GLU A 129 5.09 13.62 1.23
CA GLU A 129 6.26 14.52 1.20
C GLU A 129 7.53 13.74 0.91
N LEU A 130 8.47 14.38 0.21
CA LEU A 130 9.80 13.83 -0.08
C LEU A 130 10.63 13.71 1.21
N LEU A 131 11.03 12.48 1.55
CA LEU A 131 11.96 12.25 2.65
C LEU A 131 13.42 12.40 2.19
N GLY A 132 13.77 11.82 1.04
CA GLY A 132 15.12 11.87 0.49
C GLY A 132 15.50 10.64 -0.35
N ALA A 133 16.71 10.67 -0.89
CA ALA A 133 17.26 9.60 -1.72
C ALA A 133 17.93 8.50 -0.88
N MET A 134 17.77 7.25 -1.32
CA MET A 134 18.39 6.04 -0.77
C MET A 134 18.97 5.22 -1.93
N GLY A 135 20.22 5.50 -2.27
CA GLY A 135 20.86 4.89 -3.44
C GLY A 135 20.20 5.36 -4.72
N ARG A 136 19.63 4.42 -5.50
CA ARG A 136 18.96 4.68 -6.78
C ARG A 136 17.43 4.80 -6.67
N ARG A 137 16.97 5.00 -5.44
CA ARG A 137 15.56 5.17 -5.11
C ARG A 137 15.33 6.41 -4.28
N VAL A 138 14.12 6.95 -4.36
CA VAL A 138 13.66 8.12 -3.63
C VAL A 138 12.47 7.70 -2.79
N MET A 139 12.46 8.10 -1.52
CA MET A 139 11.36 7.78 -0.61
C MET A 139 10.48 9.00 -0.34
N PHE A 140 9.18 8.75 -0.34
CA PHE A 140 8.12 9.66 0.03
C PHE A 140 7.31 9.06 1.19
N SER A 141 6.66 9.92 1.97
CA SER A 141 5.79 9.47 3.06
C SER A 141 4.76 10.53 3.42
N THR A 142 3.60 10.06 3.89
CA THR A 142 2.58 10.91 4.53
C THR A 142 3.05 11.50 5.87
N HIS A 143 4.02 10.87 6.53
CA HIS A 143 4.53 11.28 7.84
C HIS A 143 6.06 11.13 7.89
N LEU A 144 6.78 12.21 7.63
CA LEU A 144 8.25 12.20 7.55
C LEU A 144 8.93 11.75 8.85
N ASP A 145 8.40 12.15 10.01
CA ASP A 145 8.99 11.79 11.32
C ASP A 145 8.89 10.30 11.63
N ILE A 146 7.81 9.65 11.18
CA ILE A 146 7.64 8.21 11.30
C ILE A 146 8.54 7.51 10.28
N ALA A 147 8.54 7.98 9.03
CA ALA A 147 9.38 7.42 7.98
C ALA A 147 10.88 7.43 8.34
N ARG A 148 11.39 8.51 8.95
CA ARG A 148 12.78 8.57 9.45
C ARG A 148 13.14 7.45 10.42
N ARG A 149 12.18 6.93 11.18
CA ARG A 149 12.39 5.81 12.12
C ARG A 149 12.40 4.46 11.39
N VAL A 150 11.62 4.33 10.33
CA VAL A 150 11.59 3.13 9.45
C VAL A 150 12.85 3.05 8.59
N CYS A 151 13.41 4.20 8.23
CA CYS A 151 14.60 4.34 7.38
C CYS A 151 15.90 3.97 8.10
N ASP A 152 15.99 2.71 8.53
CA ASP A 152 17.20 2.14 9.08
C ASP A 152 18.12 1.58 7.99
N ARG A 153 19.24 0.96 8.41
CA ARG A 153 20.20 0.33 7.50
C ARG A 153 19.57 -0.76 6.62
N ARG A 154 18.51 -1.43 7.10
CA ARG A 154 17.86 -2.52 6.39
C ARG A 154 16.95 -1.98 5.29
N MET A 155 16.24 -0.88 5.54
CA MET A 155 15.49 -0.16 4.50
C MET A 155 16.41 0.37 3.40
N ILE A 156 17.56 0.97 3.77
CA ILE A 156 18.55 1.42 2.80
C ILE A 156 19.07 0.25 1.96
N ALA A 157 19.34 -0.89 2.60
CA ALA A 157 19.81 -2.09 1.90
C ALA A 157 18.75 -2.65 0.95
N LEU A 158 17.47 -2.66 1.35
CA LEU A 158 16.36 -3.05 0.47
C LEU A 158 16.26 -2.11 -0.73
N ALA A 159 16.23 -0.79 -0.49
CA ALA A 159 16.13 0.21 -1.56
C ALA A 159 17.32 0.18 -2.54
N THR A 160 18.51 -0.16 -2.06
CA THR A 160 19.73 -0.25 -2.89
C THR A 160 19.80 -1.55 -3.69
N ASN A 161 19.40 -2.68 -3.08
CA ASN A 161 19.56 -4.00 -3.70
C ASN A 161 18.32 -4.46 -4.49
N ALA A 162 17.16 -3.83 -4.30
CA ALA A 162 15.99 -4.13 -5.12
C ALA A 162 16.32 -3.87 -6.60
N PRO A 163 16.04 -4.82 -7.52
CA PRO A 163 16.33 -4.65 -8.93
C PRO A 163 15.66 -3.43 -9.56
N ASP A 164 16.29 -2.80 -10.55
CA ASP A 164 15.77 -1.57 -11.18
C ASP A 164 14.39 -1.71 -11.81
N TYR A 165 14.03 -2.90 -12.29
CA TYR A 165 12.72 -3.15 -12.87
C TYR A 165 11.61 -3.09 -11.82
N ILE A 166 11.91 -3.17 -10.53
CA ILE A 166 10.95 -2.89 -9.45
C ILE A 166 10.91 -1.39 -9.27
N GLU A 167 9.96 -0.77 -9.96
CA GLU A 167 9.88 0.68 -10.14
C GLU A 167 9.33 1.39 -8.92
N ILE A 168 8.31 0.82 -8.28
CA ILE A 168 7.62 1.41 -7.13
C ILE A 168 7.41 0.33 -6.07
N ILE A 169 7.70 0.64 -4.81
CA ILE A 169 7.40 -0.20 -3.65
C ILE A 169 6.69 0.67 -2.62
N TRP A 170 5.47 0.33 -2.24
CA TRP A 170 4.69 1.13 -1.28
C TRP A 170 3.84 0.26 -0.35
N ASN A 171 3.22 0.89 0.64
CA ASN A 171 2.21 0.23 1.47
C ASN A 171 0.91 1.01 1.51
N GLU A 172 -0.17 0.27 1.66
CA GLU A 172 -1.52 0.82 1.68
C GLU A 172 -2.39 -0.05 2.59
N GLY A 173 -2.94 0.55 3.64
CA GLY A 173 -3.69 -0.19 4.66
C GLY A 173 -2.89 -1.39 5.20
N ASN A 174 -3.42 -2.58 4.95
CA ASN A 174 -2.88 -3.90 5.30
C ASN A 174 -2.06 -4.55 4.18
N TRP A 175 -1.70 -3.84 3.12
CA TRP A 175 -0.90 -4.38 2.02
C TRP A 175 0.46 -3.70 1.92
N SER A 176 1.46 -4.49 1.56
CA SER A 176 2.72 -4.04 0.99
C SER A 176 2.72 -4.44 -0.46
N VAL A 177 3.13 -3.53 -1.35
CA VAL A 177 2.94 -3.68 -2.79
C VAL A 177 4.21 -3.25 -3.52
N ALA A 178 4.48 -3.89 -4.64
CA ALA A 178 5.43 -3.42 -5.62
C ALA A 178 4.85 -3.45 -7.03
N SER A 179 5.31 -2.53 -7.88
CA SER A 179 5.01 -2.46 -9.29
C SER A 179 6.29 -2.59 -10.12
N MET A 180 6.16 -3.26 -11.26
CA MET A 180 7.21 -3.42 -12.27
C MET A 180 6.60 -3.48 -13.67
N PRO A 181 7.39 -3.29 -14.74
CA PRO A 181 6.91 -3.50 -16.10
C PRO A 181 6.30 -4.89 -16.28
N LEU A 182 5.29 -4.99 -17.15
CA LEU A 182 4.58 -6.24 -17.43
C LEU A 182 5.55 -7.40 -17.69
N THR A 183 5.40 -8.47 -16.92
CA THR A 183 6.32 -9.62 -17.00
C THR A 183 5.65 -10.91 -16.59
N ASN A 184 6.01 -12.01 -17.26
CA ASN A 184 5.68 -13.38 -16.84
C ASN A 184 6.95 -14.21 -16.56
N ASP A 185 8.08 -13.53 -16.41
CA ASP A 185 9.38 -14.13 -16.08
C ASP A 185 9.37 -14.62 -14.61
N PRO A 186 9.41 -15.94 -14.36
CA PRO A 186 9.26 -16.51 -13.03
C PRO A 186 10.30 -15.97 -12.04
N ASP A 187 11.54 -15.75 -12.48
CA ASP A 187 12.61 -15.25 -11.61
C ASP A 187 12.34 -13.82 -11.13
N ARG A 188 11.72 -13.00 -11.98
CA ARG A 188 11.32 -11.62 -11.62
C ARG A 188 10.15 -11.63 -10.65
N LEU A 189 9.18 -12.52 -10.85
CA LEU A 189 8.03 -12.67 -9.96
C LEU A 189 8.47 -13.10 -8.56
N ASP A 190 9.37 -14.09 -8.48
CA ASP A 190 9.93 -14.56 -7.21
C ASP A 190 10.73 -13.47 -6.51
N THR A 191 11.54 -12.73 -7.28
CA THR A 191 12.33 -11.60 -6.75
C THR A 191 11.43 -10.47 -6.25
N ALA A 192 10.34 -10.17 -6.94
CA ALA A 192 9.37 -9.17 -6.51
C ALA A 192 8.65 -9.61 -5.24
N LEU A 193 8.17 -10.86 -5.16
CA LEU A 193 7.56 -11.42 -3.95
C LEU A 193 8.50 -11.34 -2.75
N GLU A 194 9.75 -11.76 -2.90
CA GLU A 194 10.73 -11.67 -1.81
C GLU A 194 11.04 -10.21 -1.43
N THR A 195 11.07 -9.29 -2.40
CA THR A 195 11.27 -7.87 -2.14
C THR A 195 10.11 -7.28 -1.34
N VAL A 196 8.86 -7.57 -1.73
CA VAL A 196 7.65 -7.10 -1.04
C VAL A 196 7.53 -7.73 0.35
N ARG A 197 7.90 -9.01 0.51
CA ARG A 197 7.96 -9.67 1.82
C ARG A 197 8.97 -9.00 2.75
N ARG A 198 10.19 -8.74 2.26
CA ARG A 198 11.21 -8.01 3.05
C ARG A 198 10.75 -6.60 3.39
N PHE A 199 10.08 -5.91 2.47
CA PHE A 199 9.50 -4.61 2.74
C PHE A 199 8.43 -4.68 3.84
N THR A 200 7.55 -5.68 3.79
CA THR A 200 6.57 -5.99 4.84
C THR A 200 7.22 -6.13 6.21
N ASP A 201 8.31 -6.90 6.30
CA ASP A 201 9.08 -7.11 7.55
C ASP A 201 9.64 -5.79 8.12
N LEU A 202 10.04 -4.85 7.26
CA LEU A 202 10.55 -3.54 7.66
C LEU A 202 9.43 -2.62 8.17
N LEU A 203 8.23 -2.73 7.60
CA LEU A 203 7.08 -1.90 7.93
C LEU A 203 6.33 -2.33 9.21
N ARG A 204 6.77 -3.38 9.89
CA ARG A 204 6.17 -3.81 11.18
C ARG A 204 6.27 -2.76 12.30
N VAL A 205 7.13 -1.76 12.13
CA VAL A 205 7.35 -0.68 13.11
C VAL A 205 6.40 0.51 12.89
N LEU A 206 5.60 0.49 11.83
CA LEU A 206 4.59 1.52 11.59
C LEU A 206 3.50 1.47 12.68
N PRO A 207 2.94 2.63 13.06
CA PRO A 207 1.83 2.65 14.00
C PRO A 207 0.63 1.89 13.40
N PRO A 208 -0.13 1.15 14.21
CA PRO A 208 -1.37 0.55 13.75
C PRO A 208 -2.36 1.65 13.35
N SER A 209 -3.16 1.39 12.32
CA SER A 209 -4.31 2.24 12.00
C SER A 209 -5.24 2.27 13.22
N THR A 210 -5.29 3.40 13.91
CA THR A 210 -6.39 3.68 14.84
C THR A 210 -7.62 3.97 13.99
N ASP A 211 -8.58 3.06 14.05
CA ASP A 211 -9.95 3.41 13.68
C ASP A 211 -10.34 4.65 14.51
N PRO A 212 -10.97 5.68 13.94
CA PRO A 212 -11.42 6.82 14.73
C PRO A 212 -12.33 6.27 15.83
N ALA A 213 -11.83 6.20 17.06
CA ALA A 213 -12.64 5.79 18.19
C ALA A 213 -13.88 6.69 18.17
N PRO A 214 -15.11 6.13 18.24
CA PRO A 214 -16.31 6.95 18.26
C PRO A 214 -16.10 8.03 19.32
N ARG A 215 -16.23 9.30 18.90
CA ARG A 215 -16.03 10.46 19.76
C ARG A 215 -16.75 10.15 21.08
N PRO A 216 -16.06 10.20 22.25
CA PRO A 216 -16.68 9.84 23.51
C PRO A 216 -18.01 10.56 23.63
N ASP A 217 -19.12 9.82 23.77
CA ASP A 217 -20.43 10.44 23.93
C ASP A 217 -20.30 11.43 25.10
N PRO A 218 -20.55 12.73 24.90
CA PRO A 218 -20.50 13.71 25.97
C PRO A 218 -21.44 13.38 27.15
N ARG A 219 -22.37 12.43 26.95
CA ARG A 219 -23.29 11.90 27.95
C ARG A 219 -22.85 10.56 28.57
N ASP A 220 -21.72 9.98 28.18
CA ASP A 220 -21.17 8.77 28.80
C ASP A 220 -20.69 9.08 30.23
N PRO A 221 -21.34 8.53 31.28
CA PRO A 221 -20.97 8.76 32.67
C PRO A 221 -19.60 8.18 33.05
N SER A 222 -19.02 7.30 32.21
CA SER A 222 -17.69 6.71 32.41
C SER A 222 -16.56 7.55 31.82
N SER A 223 -16.86 8.55 30.99
CA SER A 223 -15.87 9.44 30.39
C SER A 223 -15.24 10.37 31.44
N PRO A 224 -13.92 10.71 31.33
CA PRO A 224 -13.26 11.65 32.23
C PRO A 224 -13.98 13.00 32.34
N THR A 225 -14.63 13.47 31.27
CA THR A 225 -15.47 14.68 31.24
C THR A 225 -16.83 14.49 31.93
N GLY A 226 -17.41 13.29 31.86
CA GLY A 226 -18.64 12.92 32.59
C GLY A 226 -18.45 12.95 34.11
N ARG A 227 -17.26 12.54 34.58
CA ARG A 227 -16.90 12.59 36.01
C ARG A 227 -16.72 14.02 36.53
N ALA A 228 -16.15 14.91 35.72
CA ALA A 228 -15.98 16.33 36.07
C ALA A 228 -17.34 17.03 36.27
N ARG A 229 -18.35 16.70 35.46
CA ARG A 229 -19.69 17.32 35.57
C ARG A 229 -20.46 16.89 36.81
N ARG A 230 -20.20 15.69 37.35
CA ARG A 230 -20.86 15.19 38.57
C ARG A 230 -20.24 15.74 39.86
N GLY A 231 -19.02 16.30 39.79
CA GLY A 231 -18.35 16.95 40.93
C GLY A 231 -18.62 18.45 41.09
N LEU A 232 -19.34 19.07 40.14
CA LEU A 232 -19.59 20.51 40.09
C LEU A 232 -21.07 20.89 40.31
N ALA A 233 -21.92 19.92 40.69
CA ALA A 233 -23.22 20.25 41.27
C ALA A 233 -22.96 20.84 42.67
N GLU A 234 -22.70 22.15 42.71
CA GLU A 234 -22.50 22.89 43.94
C GLU A 234 -23.74 22.74 44.85
N PRO A 235 -23.56 22.52 46.17
CA PRO A 235 -24.67 22.44 47.13
C PRO A 235 -25.49 23.74 47.23
N LYS A 236 -25.06 24.82 46.56
CA LYS A 236 -25.73 26.12 46.54
C LYS A 236 -26.99 26.12 45.68
N THR A 237 -27.07 25.31 44.62
CA THR A 237 -28.24 25.29 43.73
C THR A 237 -29.44 24.57 44.37
N GLU A 238 -29.19 23.54 45.19
CA GLU A 238 -30.25 22.87 45.95
C GLU A 238 -30.82 23.75 47.08
N ALA A 239 -29.99 24.61 47.69
CA ALA A 239 -30.44 25.56 48.70
C ALA A 239 -31.38 26.63 48.12
N ILE A 240 -31.04 27.20 46.95
CA ILE A 240 -31.87 28.20 46.27
C ILE A 240 -33.20 27.60 45.77
N ALA A 241 -33.17 26.36 45.28
CA ALA A 241 -34.38 25.66 44.84
C ALA A 241 -35.33 25.33 46.01
N ARG A 242 -34.80 24.98 47.19
CA ARG A 242 -35.62 24.77 48.40
C ARG A 242 -36.21 26.06 48.94
N GLU A 243 -35.45 27.16 48.91
CA GLU A 243 -35.89 28.47 49.40
C GLU A 243 -37.02 29.05 48.52
N GLN A 244 -36.92 28.91 47.20
CA GLN A 244 -37.98 29.34 46.27
C GLN A 244 -39.27 28.52 46.40
N LEU A 245 -39.18 27.22 46.70
CA LEU A 245 -40.34 26.36 46.96
C LEU A 245 -41.04 26.72 48.29
N GLN A 246 -40.27 27.11 49.32
CA GLN A 246 -40.83 27.58 50.59
C GLN A 246 -41.47 28.97 50.47
N ALA A 247 -40.88 29.87 49.67
CA ALA A 247 -41.44 31.20 49.41
C ALA A 247 -42.79 31.16 48.66
N THR A 248 -42.98 30.19 47.75
CA THR A 248 -44.25 30.02 47.03
C THR A 248 -45.33 29.31 47.86
N ALA A 249 -44.95 28.54 48.88
CA ALA A 249 -45.90 27.91 49.81
C ALA A 249 -46.45 28.89 50.88
N GLY A 250 -45.65 29.88 51.31
CA GLY A 250 -46.04 30.86 52.32
C GLY A 250 -46.95 31.99 51.83
N ALA A 251 -46.99 32.27 50.52
CA ALA A 251 -47.73 33.39 49.94
C ALA A 251 -49.23 33.12 49.70
N ARG A 252 -49.74 31.91 50.04
CA ARG A 252 -51.15 31.53 49.81
C ARG A 252 -52.04 31.62 51.06
N ALA A 253 -51.52 32.13 52.17
CA ALA A 253 -52.21 32.16 53.46
C ALA A 253 -52.23 33.56 54.10
N ALA A 254 -52.74 34.58 53.41
CA ALA A 254 -53.23 35.81 54.02
C ALA A 254 -54.21 36.54 53.08
N ALA A 255 -55.41 36.80 53.61
CA ALA A 255 -56.67 37.32 53.02
C ALA A 255 -56.59 38.72 52.32
N PRO A 256 -57.70 39.36 51.86
CA PRO A 256 -59.11 38.93 51.64
C PRO A 256 -59.66 39.24 50.22
N ARG A 257 -60.85 38.71 49.87
CA ARG A 257 -61.72 39.19 48.75
C ARG A 257 -62.58 40.37 49.24
N PRO A 258 -62.89 41.38 48.40
CA PRO A 258 -64.26 41.47 47.85
C PRO A 258 -64.44 42.15 46.46
N ASP A 259 -65.47 41.66 45.75
CA ASP A 259 -66.50 42.26 44.87
C ASP A 259 -66.29 43.55 44.04
N GLY A 260 -66.58 43.46 42.72
CA GLY A 260 -66.96 44.61 41.86
C GLY A 260 -66.65 44.40 40.35
N PRO A 261 -67.43 44.96 39.40
CA PRO A 261 -67.84 44.21 38.20
C PRO A 261 -67.03 44.41 36.91
N ARG A 262 -67.27 43.48 35.99
CA ARG A 262 -66.85 43.39 34.57
C ARG A 262 -67.04 44.70 33.81
N VAL A 263 -66.02 45.08 33.03
CA VAL A 263 -66.17 45.90 31.82
C VAL A 263 -65.26 45.32 30.73
N ASP A 264 -65.86 45.25 29.54
CA ASP A 264 -65.43 44.56 28.35
C ASP A 264 -64.07 45.01 27.78
N SER A 265 -63.33 44.02 27.29
CA SER A 265 -62.20 44.23 26.39
C SER A 265 -62.70 44.45 24.96
N PRO A 266 -62.11 45.38 24.21
CA PRO A 266 -61.99 45.20 22.78
C PRO A 266 -60.52 45.21 22.34
N ARG A 267 -60.33 44.84 21.06
CA ARG A 267 -59.18 45.12 20.17
C ARG A 267 -58.17 43.95 20.00
N PRO A 268 -57.42 43.91 18.88
CA PRO A 268 -57.88 43.59 17.52
C PRO A 268 -56.95 42.61 16.77
N GLU A 269 -57.44 42.16 15.61
CA GLU A 269 -56.72 41.42 14.57
C GLU A 269 -55.48 42.14 14.03
N GLY A 270 -54.46 41.35 13.69
CA GLY A 270 -53.31 41.75 12.86
C GLY A 270 -53.02 40.69 11.80
N PRO A 271 -52.52 41.06 10.60
CA PRO A 271 -52.74 40.29 9.38
C PRO A 271 -51.59 39.34 9.03
N ARG A 272 -51.96 38.28 8.31
CA ARG A 272 -51.09 37.35 7.59
C ARG A 272 -50.56 38.00 6.31
N GLY A 273 -49.30 37.73 5.96
CA GLY A 273 -48.71 38.08 4.67
C GLY A 273 -47.44 37.28 4.41
N ASP A 274 -47.46 36.57 3.28
CA ASP A 274 -46.42 35.69 2.71
C ASP A 274 -45.03 36.32 2.56
N ARG A 275 -43.97 35.50 2.75
CA ARG A 275 -42.62 35.77 2.22
C ARG A 275 -41.89 34.49 1.76
N VAL A 276 -42.03 34.23 0.47
CA VAL A 276 -40.96 34.11 -0.55
C VAL A 276 -39.51 33.95 -0.07
N ARG A 277 -38.91 32.82 -0.51
CA ARG A 277 -37.61 32.63 -1.21
C ARG A 277 -36.43 33.52 -0.77
N ALA A 278 -35.45 32.88 -0.12
CA ALA A 278 -34.12 33.45 0.07
C ALA A 278 -33.27 33.28 -1.20
N GLU A 279 -32.92 34.41 -1.79
CA GLU A 279 -31.81 34.60 -2.73
C GLU A 279 -30.67 35.22 -1.91
N ASN A 280 -29.44 34.71 -2.03
CA ASN A 280 -28.25 35.49 -1.71
C ASN A 280 -27.12 35.10 -2.66
N ALA A 281 -26.97 35.94 -3.67
CA ALA A 281 -25.80 36.08 -4.51
C ALA A 281 -24.79 37.02 -3.83
N ARG A 282 -23.50 36.69 -4.02
CA ARG A 282 -22.36 37.61 -4.24
C ARG A 282 -22.01 38.61 -3.11
N ALA A 283 -20.88 38.32 -2.46
CA ALA A 283 -19.97 39.32 -1.93
C ALA A 283 -18.54 39.00 -2.40
N ASP A 284 -17.78 40.06 -2.68
CA ASP A 284 -16.58 40.13 -3.49
C ASP A 284 -15.37 39.31 -3.03
N ALA A 285 -14.68 38.73 -4.01
CA ALA A 285 -13.33 38.20 -3.89
C ALA A 285 -12.30 39.27 -4.31
N PRO A 286 -11.21 39.53 -3.56
CA PRO A 286 -10.10 40.34 -4.07
C PRO A 286 -9.18 39.50 -4.97
N ALA A 287 -8.83 40.06 -6.12
CA ALA A 287 -7.92 39.47 -7.12
C ALA A 287 -6.46 39.32 -6.61
N PRO A 288 -5.71 38.31 -7.07
CA PRO A 288 -4.29 38.14 -6.74
C PRO A 288 -3.38 39.09 -7.53
N ARG A 289 -2.32 39.58 -6.88
CA ARG A 289 -1.29 40.46 -7.46
C ARG A 289 -0.32 39.65 -8.36
N PRO A 290 0.16 40.21 -9.48
CA PRO A 290 1.20 39.58 -10.29
C PRO A 290 2.59 39.71 -9.63
N VAL A 291 3.34 38.61 -9.61
CA VAL A 291 4.75 38.56 -9.19
C VAL A 291 5.66 38.93 -10.37
N SER A 292 6.59 39.86 -10.15
CA SER A 292 7.57 40.30 -11.15
C SER A 292 8.67 39.25 -11.39
N PRO A 293 9.25 39.16 -12.59
CA PRO A 293 10.38 38.28 -12.89
C PRO A 293 11.67 38.79 -12.24
N VAL A 294 12.49 37.89 -11.71
CA VAL A 294 13.83 38.19 -11.21
C VAL A 294 14.84 38.15 -12.35
N ASP A 295 15.52 39.27 -12.59
CA ASP A 295 16.59 39.44 -13.56
C ASP A 295 17.83 38.60 -13.20
N VAL A 296 18.28 37.78 -14.16
CA VAL A 296 19.57 37.07 -14.12
C VAL A 296 20.65 38.01 -14.65
N ALA A 297 21.33 38.72 -13.75
CA ALA A 297 22.55 39.46 -14.05
C ALA A 297 23.78 38.66 -13.58
N GLY A 298 24.63 38.30 -14.54
CA GLY A 298 25.88 37.56 -14.33
C GLY A 298 26.91 38.33 -13.51
N GLY A 299 27.47 37.65 -12.50
CA GLY A 299 28.69 38.04 -11.79
C GLY A 299 29.71 36.89 -11.84
N PRO A 300 31.02 37.18 -11.78
CA PRO A 300 32.06 36.19 -12.05
C PRO A 300 32.15 35.12 -10.93
N PRO A 301 32.67 33.92 -11.24
CA PRO A 301 32.62 32.79 -10.32
C PRO A 301 33.50 33.03 -9.09
N ARG A 302 32.91 32.88 -7.91
CA ARG A 302 33.65 32.76 -6.65
C ARG A 302 34.42 31.43 -6.65
N THR A 303 35.73 31.51 -6.64
CA THR A 303 36.65 30.37 -6.47
C THR A 303 36.48 29.76 -5.08
N LEU A 304 36.06 28.50 -5.04
CA LEU A 304 36.10 27.67 -3.84
C LEU A 304 37.56 27.28 -3.53
N PRO A 305 38.01 27.27 -2.26
CA PRO A 305 39.32 26.75 -1.89
C PRO A 305 39.36 25.22 -2.13
N PRO A 306 40.52 24.65 -2.51
CA PRO A 306 40.62 23.24 -2.85
C PRO A 306 40.44 22.35 -1.61
N ARG A 307 39.66 21.27 -1.78
CA ARG A 307 39.56 20.17 -0.82
C ARG A 307 40.94 19.53 -0.60
N PRO A 308 41.33 19.16 0.63
CA PRO A 308 42.54 18.38 0.86
C PRO A 308 42.38 17.00 0.23
N GLN A 309 43.33 16.60 -0.61
CA GLN A 309 43.41 15.24 -1.14
C GLN A 309 43.77 14.24 -0.02
N PRO A 310 43.23 13.01 -0.02
CA PRO A 310 43.72 11.96 0.85
C PRO A 310 45.14 11.57 0.39
N ARG A 311 46.12 11.68 1.28
CA ARG A 311 47.46 11.13 1.04
C ARG A 311 47.37 9.62 0.81
N ALA A 312 47.95 9.18 -0.29
CA ALA A 312 48.36 7.80 -0.49
C ALA A 312 49.29 7.38 0.66
N ALA A 313 48.91 6.34 1.38
CA ALA A 313 49.81 5.61 2.27
C ALA A 313 50.22 4.34 1.54
N GLU A 314 51.37 4.41 0.87
CA GLU A 314 52.07 3.29 0.30
C GLU A 314 52.96 2.65 1.38
N SER A 315 52.88 1.31 1.43
CA SER A 315 53.82 0.34 2.01
C SER A 315 54.31 0.52 3.46
N ASP A 316 53.86 -0.38 4.34
CA ASP A 316 54.82 -1.14 5.17
C ASP A 316 54.25 -2.51 5.60
N ARG A 317 54.84 -3.58 5.04
CA ARG A 317 54.85 -4.95 5.59
C ARG A 317 56.24 -5.09 6.24
N PRO A 318 56.41 -5.72 7.43
CA PRO A 318 56.34 -7.18 7.48
C PRO A 318 56.01 -7.81 8.87
N ARG A 319 55.45 -9.04 8.88
CA ARG A 319 56.12 -10.28 9.33
C ARG A 319 55.13 -11.42 9.57
N SER A 320 55.50 -12.54 8.97
CA SER A 320 54.99 -13.89 9.18
C SER A 320 55.23 -14.35 10.62
N VAL A 321 54.20 -14.91 11.26
CA VAL A 321 54.31 -15.79 12.43
C VAL A 321 53.44 -17.02 12.15
N ALA A 322 54.08 -18.16 11.99
CA ALA A 322 53.45 -19.47 11.92
C ALA A 322 53.01 -19.93 13.32
N PRO A 323 51.99 -20.79 13.44
CA PRO A 323 51.87 -21.68 14.59
C PRO A 323 52.24 -23.12 14.21
N SER A 324 53.09 -23.67 15.08
CA SER A 324 53.52 -25.06 15.17
C SER A 324 52.35 -26.02 15.39
N SER A 325 52.48 -27.20 14.80
CA SER A 325 51.74 -28.43 15.07
C SER A 325 51.75 -28.82 16.55
N ASP A 326 50.57 -29.14 17.10
CA ASP A 326 50.41 -30.32 17.95
C ASP A 326 48.94 -30.76 18.02
N ALA A 327 48.69 -32.05 17.85
CA ALA A 327 47.40 -32.73 17.99
C ALA A 327 47.67 -34.02 18.80
N PRO A 328 46.73 -34.58 19.60
CA PRO A 328 45.62 -35.32 18.99
C PRO A 328 44.26 -35.43 19.76
N ARG A 329 43.20 -35.56 18.94
CA ARG A 329 42.01 -36.46 19.00
C ARG A 329 40.93 -36.35 20.11
N ARG A 330 39.70 -36.06 19.63
CA ARG A 330 38.38 -36.77 19.74
C ARG A 330 37.30 -35.74 19.38
N GLY A 331 36.32 -35.88 18.48
CA GLY A 331 35.79 -36.96 17.65
C GLY A 331 34.26 -36.77 17.58
N VAL A 332 33.68 -36.28 16.47
CA VAL A 332 32.26 -36.45 16.07
C VAL A 332 32.17 -36.29 14.53
N GLN A 333 31.47 -37.20 13.86
CA GLN A 333 31.36 -37.39 12.40
C GLN A 333 30.45 -36.37 11.68
N PRO A 334 30.69 -36.06 10.38
CA PRO A 334 29.66 -35.61 9.45
C PRO A 334 29.17 -36.72 8.49
N MET A 335 27.87 -36.65 8.16
CA MET A 335 27.10 -37.57 7.30
C MET A 335 27.58 -37.65 5.83
N PRO A 336 27.30 -38.75 5.11
CA PRO A 336 27.86 -39.03 3.80
C PRO A 336 27.14 -38.31 2.64
N VAL A 337 27.98 -37.87 1.69
CA VAL A 337 27.63 -37.31 0.39
C VAL A 337 26.99 -38.40 -0.50
N ARG A 338 25.85 -38.07 -1.14
CA ARG A 338 25.16 -38.90 -2.14
C ARG A 338 26.07 -39.13 -3.36
N ARG A 339 26.36 -40.40 -3.62
CA ARG A 339 27.06 -40.87 -4.83
C ARG A 339 26.09 -40.86 -6.01
N ARG A 340 26.51 -40.27 -7.13
CA ARG A 340 25.83 -40.39 -8.44
C ARG A 340 25.75 -41.87 -8.83
N VAL A 341 24.57 -42.30 -9.27
CA VAL A 341 24.31 -43.63 -9.84
C VAL A 341 24.65 -43.56 -11.33
N ASP A 342 25.50 -44.47 -11.77
CA ASP A 342 25.89 -44.70 -13.16
C ASP A 342 24.96 -45.80 -13.73
N PRO A 343 24.18 -45.56 -14.80
CA PRO A 343 23.17 -46.48 -15.27
C PRO A 343 23.74 -47.38 -16.36
N ASP A 344 24.68 -48.27 -16.01
CA ASP A 344 25.06 -49.35 -16.93
C ASP A 344 25.72 -50.52 -16.18
N ARG A 345 24.89 -51.31 -15.50
CA ARG A 345 25.20 -52.67 -15.04
C ARG A 345 23.94 -53.30 -14.46
N ASP A 346 23.33 -54.22 -15.20
CA ASP A 346 22.84 -55.51 -14.71
C ASP A 346 22.04 -56.22 -15.81
N ILE A 347 22.76 -56.98 -16.64
CA ILE A 347 22.19 -58.03 -17.49
C ILE A 347 22.27 -59.34 -16.66
N PRO A 348 21.16 -60.05 -16.40
CA PRO A 348 21.18 -61.30 -15.65
C PRO A 348 21.85 -62.43 -16.45
N ARG A 349 22.78 -63.15 -15.82
CA ARG A 349 23.31 -64.42 -16.31
C ARG A 349 22.39 -65.56 -15.87
N GLU A 350 21.73 -66.21 -16.83
CA GLU A 350 21.01 -67.46 -16.63
C GLU A 350 21.95 -68.65 -16.46
N GLY A 351 21.44 -69.63 -15.71
CA GLY A 351 22.20 -70.69 -15.06
C GLY A 351 22.56 -71.90 -15.93
N PHE A 352 23.63 -72.55 -15.50
CA PHE A 352 24.07 -73.88 -15.90
C PHE A 352 23.05 -74.94 -15.44
N SER A 353 22.65 -75.83 -16.35
CA SER A 353 22.17 -77.18 -16.03
C SER A 353 23.01 -78.20 -16.80
N ARG A 354 23.31 -79.32 -16.15
CA ARG A 354 24.28 -80.36 -16.53
C ARG A 354 23.52 -81.66 -16.83
N ASP A 355 24.12 -82.46 -17.72
CA ASP A 355 23.96 -83.91 -17.95
C ASP A 355 22.72 -84.45 -18.71
N ASP A 356 22.95 -85.01 -19.90
CA ASP A 356 22.83 -86.47 -20.22
C ASP A 356 23.48 -86.74 -21.60
N ARG A 357 24.60 -87.48 -21.69
CA ARG A 357 24.75 -88.90 -22.10
C ARG A 357 24.37 -89.30 -23.54
N SER A 358 25.39 -89.77 -24.26
CA SER A 358 25.46 -90.96 -25.14
C SER A 358 24.20 -91.41 -25.87
N GLU A 359 24.17 -91.39 -27.20
CA GLU A 359 24.63 -92.46 -28.13
C GLU A 359 24.73 -91.89 -29.55
#